data_AF-A0A645IVB0-F1
#
_entry.id   AF-A0A645IVB0-F1
#
_cell.length_a   1.000
_cell.length_b   1.000
_cell.length_c   1.000
_cell.angle_alpha   90.00
_cell.angle_beta   90.00
_cell.angle_gamma   90.00
#
_symmetry.space_group_name_H-M   'P 1'
#
loop_
_entity.id
_entity.type
_entity.pdbx_description
1 polymer ?
#
loop_
_entity_poly.entity_id
_entity_poly.type
_entity_poly.pdbx_seq_one_letter_code
_entity_poly.pdbx_strand_id
1 'polypeptide(L)'
;MFLVLLFMLAGVFAGFLLRKWKFRFINGIILTLIWLLLFLLGVEVGMNEQVVKNFAALGLEALLIAVFATFGSVTGALLLWKNIKKHSRL
;
A
#
# COMPACT_ATOMS: atom_id res chain seq x y z
N MET A 1 20.87 3.45 1.51
CA MET A 1 19.69 3.77 0.69
C MET A 1 19.82 3.26 -0.75
N PHE A 2 20.94 3.53 -1.44
CA PHE A 2 21.20 2.97 -2.77
C PHE A 2 21.15 1.43 -2.85
N LEU A 3 21.64 0.73 -1.83
CA LEU A 3 21.58 -0.74 -1.79
C LEU A 3 20.12 -1.26 -1.85
N VAL A 4 19.22 -0.61 -1.10
CA VAL A 4 17.78 -0.98 -1.08
C VAL A 4 17.16 -0.75 -2.45
N LEU A 5 17.48 0.37 -3.10
CA LEU A 5 17.02 0.66 -4.47
C LEU A 5 17.54 -0.38 -5.47
N LEU A 6 18.80 -0.78 -5.35
CA LEU A 6 19.39 -1.81 -6.22
C LEU A 6 18.71 -3.17 -6.03
N PHE A 7 18.42 -3.56 -4.78
CA PHE A 7 17.68 -4.78 -4.49
C PHE A 7 16.24 -4.74 -5.02
N MET A 8 15.55 -3.60 -4.92
CA MET A 8 14.23 -3.42 -5.52
C MET A 8 14.27 -3.57 -7.04
N LEU A 9 15.23 -2.93 -7.71
CA LEU A 9 15.41 -3.03 -9.16
C LEU A 9 15.76 -4.46 -9.59
N ALA A 10 16.65 -5.13 -8.86
CA ALA A 10 17.00 -6.53 -9.10
C ALA A 10 15.77 -7.44 -8.96
N GLY A 11 14.92 -7.21 -7.96
CA GLY A 11 13.66 -7.94 -7.77
C GLY A 11 12.68 -7.78 -8.94
N VAL A 12 12.53 -6.55 -9.46
CA VAL A 12 11.69 -6.28 -10.65
C VAL A 12 12.26 -6.99 -11.88
N PHE A 13 13.57 -6.94 -12.08
CA PHE A 13 14.24 -7.57 -13.22
C PHE A 13 14.13 -9.09 -13.17
N ALA A 14 14.33 -9.69 -12.00
CA ALA A 14 14.13 -11.11 -11.76
C ALA A 14 12.67 -11.52 -12.01
N GLY A 15 11.70 -10.76 -11.50
CA GLY A 15 10.26 -10.99 -11.75
C GLY A 15 9.89 -10.89 -13.23
N PHE A 16 10.52 -9.98 -13.98
CA PHE A 16 10.32 -9.83 -15.42
C PHE A 16 10.85 -11.04 -16.20
N LEU A 17 12.04 -11.55 -15.85
CA LEU A 17 12.64 -12.72 -16.50
C LEU A 17 11.85 -14.01 -16.22
N LEU A 18 11.34 -14.16 -15.00
CA LEU A 18 10.54 -15.31 -14.54
C LEU A 18 9.08 -15.28 -15.03
N ARG A 19 8.60 -14.17 -15.60
CA ARG A 19 7.21 -13.98 -16.06
C ARG A 19 6.74 -15.03 -17.08
N LYS A 20 7.65 -15.63 -17.86
CA LYS A 20 7.29 -16.65 -18.86
C LYS A 20 6.92 -18.00 -18.26
N TRP A 21 7.27 -18.26 -17.01
CA TRP A 21 6.98 -19.52 -16.33
C TRP A 21 5.69 -19.37 -15.51
N LYS A 22 4.60 -20.00 -15.97
CA LYS A 22 3.31 -20.00 -15.27
C LYS A 22 3.38 -20.89 -14.01
N PHE A 23 4.02 -20.41 -12.95
CA PHE A 23 4.01 -21.10 -11.67
C PHE A 23 2.69 -20.83 -10.94
N ARG A 24 1.73 -21.75 -11.09
CA ARG A 24 0.43 -21.71 -10.40
C ARG A 24 0.57 -21.73 -8.86
N PHE A 25 1.74 -22.14 -8.35
CA PHE A 25 2.05 -22.23 -6.92
C PHE A 25 2.60 -20.92 -6.30
N ILE A 26 3.08 -19.98 -7.12
CA ILE A 26 3.61 -18.69 -6.62
C ILE A 26 2.54 -17.91 -5.86
N ASN A 27 1.29 -17.94 -6.32
CA ASN A 27 0.21 -17.23 -5.64
C ASN A 27 -0.01 -17.76 -4.21
N GLY A 28 0.05 -19.08 -4.02
CA GLY A 28 -0.06 -19.69 -2.69
C GLY A 28 1.10 -19.30 -1.76
N ILE A 29 2.32 -19.30 -2.29
CA ILE A 29 3.51 -18.84 -1.56
C ILE A 29 3.35 -17.36 -1.15
N ILE A 30 3.00 -16.47 -2.10
CA ILE A 30 2.84 -15.04 -1.82
C ILE A 30 1.80 -14.79 -0.73
N LEU A 31 0.62 -15.41 -0.83
CA LEU A 31 -0.43 -15.25 0.18
C LEU A 31 0.03 -15.75 1.56
N THR A 32 0.74 -16.88 1.61
CA THR A 32 1.29 -17.43 2.85
C THR A 32 2.34 -16.47 3.45
N LEU A 33 3.21 -15.90 2.62
CA LEU A 33 4.21 -14.92 3.04
C LEU A 33 3.56 -13.62 3.54
N ILE A 34 2.52 -13.12 2.86
CA ILE A 34 1.77 -11.93 3.30
C ILE A 34 1.15 -12.20 4.66
N TRP A 35 0.49 -13.35 4.85
CA TRP A 35 -0.08 -13.73 6.15
C TRP A 35 0.99 -13.79 7.24
N LEU A 36 2.13 -14.42 6.95
CA LEU A 36 3.23 -14.53 7.91
C LEU A 36 3.85 -13.17 8.24
N LEU A 37 4.03 -12.29 7.25
CA LEU A 37 4.53 -10.93 7.46
C LEU A 37 3.54 -10.09 8.26
N LEU A 38 2.24 -10.18 7.98
CA LEU A 38 1.21 -9.50 8.74
C LEU A 38 1.14 -10.00 10.19
N PHE A 39 1.32 -11.30 10.39
CA PHE A 39 1.41 -11.87 11.74
C PHE A 39 2.64 -11.35 12.50
N LEU A 40 3.82 -11.40 11.89
CA LEU A 40 5.05 -10.86 12.47
C LEU A 40 4.91 -9.37 12.81
N LEU A 41 4.34 -8.59 11.89
CA LEU A 41 4.07 -7.17 12.10
C LEU A 41 3.15 -6.95 13.30
N GLY A 42 2.08 -7.73 13.43
CA GLY A 42 1.16 -7.67 14.56
C GLY A 42 1.85 -7.98 15.90
N VAL A 43 2.73 -8.96 15.92
CA VAL A 43 3.52 -9.32 17.11
C VAL A 43 4.52 -8.21 17.47
N GLU A 44 5.25 -7.69 16.50
CA GLU A 44 6.23 -6.62 16.69
C GLU A 44 5.58 -5.35 17.24
N VAL A 45 4.42 -4.98 16.67
CA VAL A 45 3.63 -3.84 17.12
C VAL A 45 3.01 -4.08 18.50
N GLY A 46 2.50 -5.28 18.76
CA GLY A 46 1.84 -5.64 20.03
C GLY A 46 2.80 -5.78 21.22
N MET A 47 4.06 -6.15 20.98
CA MET A 47 5.08 -6.24 22.01
C MET A 47 5.68 -4.87 22.37
N ASN A 48 5.55 -3.88 21.48
CA ASN A 48 6.07 -2.54 21.73
C ASN A 48 5.10 -1.72 22.60
N GLU A 49 5.37 -1.64 23.90
CA GLU A 49 4.54 -0.88 24.85
C GLU A 49 4.33 0.59 24.44
N GLN A 50 5.30 1.23 23.79
CA GLN A 50 5.14 2.61 23.32
C GLN A 50 4.09 2.68 22.21
N VAL A 51 4.10 1.72 21.28
CA VAL A 51 3.12 1.68 20.20
C VAL A 51 1.74 1.29 20.74
N VAL A 52 1.65 0.34 21.67
CA VAL A 52 0.36 -0.05 22.28
C VAL A 52 -0.26 1.09 23.09
N LYS A 53 0.52 1.80 23.91
CA LYS A 53 0.05 2.96 24.68
C LYS A 53 -0.39 4.12 23.79
N ASN A 54 0.30 4.33 22.67
CA ASN A 54 -0.04 5.37 21.68
C ASN A 54 -0.95 4.86 20.55
N PHE A 55 -1.41 3.61 20.59
CA PHE A 55 -2.14 2.98 19.47
C PHE A 55 -3.43 3.74 19.17
N ALA A 56 -4.13 4.21 20.22
CA ALA A 56 -5.31 5.05 20.07
C ALA A 56 -4.99 6.41 19.43
N ALA A 57 -3.86 7.04 19.79
CA ALA A 57 -3.43 8.30 19.21
C ALA A 57 -3.00 8.13 17.74
N LEU A 58 -2.16 7.13 17.45
CA LEU A 58 -1.75 6.76 16.09
C LEU A 58 -2.96 6.38 15.22
N GLY A 59 -3.93 5.67 15.78
CA GLY A 59 -5.18 5.32 15.10
C GLY A 59 -6.03 6.55 14.77
N LEU A 60 -6.12 7.52 15.69
CA LEU A 60 -6.84 8.77 15.45
C LEU A 60 -6.13 9.63 14.40
N GLU A 61 -4.81 9.76 14.48
CA GLU A 61 -4.00 10.44 13.45
C GLU A 61 -4.19 9.78 12.08
N ALA A 62 -4.09 8.46 12.00
CA ALA A 62 -4.31 7.71 10.77
C ALA A 62 -5.74 7.90 10.23
N LEU A 63 -6.75 7.93 11.10
CA LEU A 63 -8.14 8.18 10.72
C LEU A 63 -8.32 9.60 10.15
N LEU A 64 -7.75 10.61 10.80
CA LEU A 64 -7.77 11.98 10.28
C LEU A 64 -7.12 12.05 8.90
N ILE A 65 -5.92 11.47 8.75
CA ILE A 65 -5.21 11.41 7.46
C ILE A 65 -6.08 10.71 6.41
N ALA A 66 -6.71 9.58 6.74
CA ALA A 66 -7.57 8.83 5.82
C ALA A 66 -8.79 9.65 5.38
N VAL A 67 -9.43 10.37 6.30
CA VAL A 67 -10.58 11.24 5.98
C VAL A 67 -10.15 12.39 5.07
N PHE A 68 -9.07 13.10 5.40
CA PHE A 68 -8.57 14.20 4.58
C PHE A 68 -8.09 13.72 3.20
N ALA A 69 -7.38 12.59 3.13
CA ALA A 69 -6.93 11.98 1.89
C ALA A 69 -8.10 11.56 1.00
N THR A 70 -9.13 10.92 1.58
CA THR A 70 -10.34 10.53 0.85
C THR A 70 -11.10 11.75 0.35
N PHE A 71 -11.25 12.78 1.18
CA PHE A 71 -11.90 14.03 0.79
C PHE A 71 -11.14 14.74 -0.34
N GLY A 72 -9.81 14.79 -0.27
CA GLY A 72 -8.96 15.29 -1.34
C GLY A 72 -9.11 14.51 -2.64
N SER A 73 -9.20 13.18 -2.56
CA SER A 73 -9.40 12.32 -3.74
C SER A 73 -10.77 12.55 -4.38
N VAL A 74 -11.85 12.59 -3.59
CA VAL A 74 -13.22 12.84 -4.06
C VAL A 74 -13.35 14.23 -4.69
N THR A 75 -12.80 15.27 -4.04
CA THR A 75 -12.84 16.63 -4.57
C THR A 75 -12.06 16.76 -5.88
N GLY A 76 -10.89 16.13 -5.98
CA GLY A 76 -10.12 16.04 -7.23
C GLY A 76 -10.88 15.34 -8.35
N ALA A 77 -11.52 14.20 -8.06
CA ALA A 77 -12.35 13.48 -9.02
C ALA A 77 -13.55 14.32 -9.51
N LEU A 78 -14.21 15.05 -8.60
CA LEU A 78 -15.31 15.96 -8.95
C LEU A 78 -14.84 17.14 -9.82
N LEU A 79 -13.66 17.70 -9.56
CA LEU A 79 -13.08 18.78 -10.35
C LEU A 79 -12.76 18.31 -11.78
N LEU A 80 -12.13 17.15 -11.91
CA LEU A 80 -11.88 16.51 -13.20
C LEU A 80 -13.18 16.23 -13.95
N TRP A 81 -14.19 15.66 -13.28
CA TRP A 81 -15.50 15.38 -13.88
C TRP A 81 -16.20 16.66 -14.39
N LYS A 82 -16.15 17.75 -13.61
CA LYS A 82 -16.68 19.05 -14.04
C LYS A 82 -15.92 19.61 -15.24
N ASN A 83 -14.60 19.49 -15.27
CA ASN A 83 -13.77 19.97 -16.38
C ASN A 83 -14.09 19.21 -17.69
N ILE A 84 -14.18 17.87 -17.61
CA ILE A 84 -14.54 17.02 -18.75
C ILE A 84 -15.96 17.32 -19.25
N LYS A 85 -16.95 17.43 -18.34
CA LYS A 85 -18.34 17.79 -18.74
C LYS A 85 -18.45 19.19 -19.35
N LYS A 86 -17.63 20.15 -18.91
CA LYS A 86 -17.57 21.49 -19.48
C LYS A 86 -17.03 21.46 -20.91
N HIS A 87 -16.05 20.60 -21.19
CA HIS A 87 -15.45 20.47 -22.51
C HIS A 87 -16.34 19.72 -23.52
N SER A 88 -17.16 18.77 -23.06
CA SER A 88 -18.09 18.00 -23.90
C SER A 88 -19.40 18.74 -24.26
N ARG A 89 -19.61 19.98 -23.78
CA ARG A 89 -20.80 20.80 -24.08
C ARG A 89 -20.53 21.99 -25.02
N LEU A 90 -19.30 22.14 -25.51
CA LEU A 90 -18.95 23.07 -26.59
C LEU A 90 -18.86 22.29 -27.91
#